data_AF-A0A821YA66-F1
#
_entry.id   AF-A0A821YA66-F1
#
_cell.length_a   1.000
_cell.length_b   1.000
_cell.length_c   1.000
_cell.angle_alpha   90.00
_cell.angle_beta   90.00
_cell.angle_gamma   90.00
#
_symmetry.space_group_name_H-M   'P 1'
#
loop_
_entity.id
_entity.type
_entity.pdbx_description
1 polymer ?
#
loop_
_entity_poly.entity_id
_entity_poly.type
_entity_poly.pdbx_seq_one_letter_code
_entity_poly.pdbx_strand_id
1 'polypeptide(L)' 'VDEVSLIQAGLWGAMHSRLTQIMGIHSNTAIFGNVGIIAIGDFYQCSPVASSSIYSSLLWSDHFEYVELKI' A
#
# COMPACT_ATOMS: atom_id res chain seq x y z
N VAL A 1 3.53 -6.98 -3.68
CA VAL A 1 3.80 -5.70 -4.37
C VAL A 1 5.28 -5.46 -4.22
N ASP A 2 5.99 -5.46 -5.34
CA ASP A 2 7.43 -5.24 -5.38
C ASP A 2 7.74 -3.77 -5.68
N GLU A 3 8.94 -3.31 -5.35
CA GLU A 3 9.41 -1.92 -5.49
C GLU A 3 8.42 -0.86 -4.99
N VAL A 4 7.96 -1.07 -3.76
CA VAL A 4 6.88 -0.28 -3.17
C VAL A 4 7.26 1.21 -2.95
N SER A 5 8.55 1.54 -2.99
CA SER A 5 9.08 2.91 -2.91
C SER A 5 8.66 3.81 -4.06
N LEU A 6 8.38 3.24 -5.23
CA LEU A 6 7.96 3.98 -6.44
C LEU A 6 6.45 4.26 -6.48
N ILE A 7 5.68 3.67 -5.57
CA ILE A 7 4.22 3.73 -5.60
C ILE A 7 3.72 5.03 -4.98
N GLN A 8 2.80 5.68 -5.68
CA GLN A 8 2.14 6.89 -5.21
C GLN A 8 0.99 6.55 -4.25
N ALA A 9 0.77 7.39 -3.23
CA ALA A 9 -0.33 7.22 -2.27
C ALA A 9 -1.72 7.16 -2.96
N GLY A 10 -1.92 7.92 -4.04
CA GLY A 10 -3.16 7.88 -4.82
C GLY A 10 -3.38 6.53 -5.53
N LEU A 11 -2.33 5.96 -6.11
CA LEU A 11 -2.38 4.63 -6.73
C LEU A 11 -2.65 3.56 -5.67
N TRP A 12 -2.06 3.69 -4.49
CA TRP A 12 -2.30 2.81 -3.35
C TRP A 12 -3.77 2.79 -2.91
N GLY A 13 -4.38 3.97 -2.78
CA GLY A 13 -5.82 4.10 -2.49
C GLY A 13 -6.72 3.56 -3.61
N ALA A 14 -6.30 3.71 -4.87
CA ALA A 14 -7.01 3.13 -6.01
C ALA A 14 -6.95 1.59 -5.99
N MET A 15 -5.81 0.99 -5.65
CA MET A 15 -5.66 -0.46 -5.46
C MET A 15 -6.59 -0.98 -4.37
N HIS A 16 -6.63 -0.31 -3.21
CA HIS A 16 -7.58 -0.60 -2.13
C HIS A 16 -9.02 -0.60 -2.65
N SER A 17 -9.43 0.49 -3.29
CA SER A 17 -10.81 0.65 -3.79
C SER A 17 -11.19 -0.43 -4.81
N ARG A 18 -10.28 -0.77 -5.72
CA ARG A 18 -10.51 -1.81 -6.74
C ARG A 18 -10.59 -3.21 -6.15
N LEU A 19 -9.70 -3.56 -5.23
CA LEU A 19 -9.76 -4.86 -4.55
C LEU A 19 -11.06 -5.00 -3.74
N THR A 20 -11.45 -3.98 -2.99
CA THR A 20 -12.73 -3.96 -2.25
C THR A 20 -13.94 -4.15 -3.18
N GLN A 21 -13.95 -3.48 -4.34
CA GLN A 21 -15.01 -3.64 -5.35
C GLN A 21 -15.05 -5.06 -5.93
N ILE A 22 -13.90 -5.61 -6.33
CA ILE A 22 -13.80 -6.95 -6.93
C ILE A 22 -14.26 -8.03 -5.95
N MET A 23 -13.89 -7.89 -4.67
CA MET A 23 -14.27 -8.84 -3.63
C MET A 23 -15.73 -8.69 -3.18
N GLY A 24 -16.47 -7.69 -3.69
CA GLY A 24 -17.87 -7.45 -3.35
C GLY A 24 -18.08 -7.05 -1.89
N ILE A 25 -17.06 -6.49 -1.24
CA ILE A 25 -17.14 -6.10 0.17
C ILE A 25 -17.58 -4.64 0.26
N HIS A 26 -18.64 -4.38 1.02
CA HIS A 26 -19.21 -3.04 1.21
C HIS A 26 -18.95 -2.47 2.61
N SER A 27 -17.87 -2.91 3.26
CA SER A 27 -17.47 -2.45 4.58
C SER A 27 -16.31 -1.46 4.51
N ASN A 28 -16.41 -0.37 5.27
CA ASN A 28 -15.33 0.60 5.45
C ASN A 28 -14.18 0.06 6.32
N THR A 29 -14.37 -1.09 6.99
CA THR A 29 -13.34 -1.72 7.82
C THR A 29 -12.53 -2.77 7.06
N ALA A 30 -12.97 -3.16 5.85
CA ALA A 30 -12.28 -4.16 5.06
C ALA A 30 -11.14 -3.52 4.27
N ILE A 31 -9.91 -3.76 4.73
CA ILE A 31 -8.71 -3.21 4.11
C ILE A 31 -8.32 -4.10 2.93
N PHE A 32 -8.16 -3.49 1.74
CA PHE A 32 -7.86 -4.16 0.46
C PHE A 32 -8.82 -5.32 0.13
N GLY A 33 -10.10 -5.21 0.50
CA GLY A 33 -11.06 -6.28 0.27
C GLY A 33 -10.72 -7.59 1.00
N ASN A 34 -10.08 -7.52 2.18
CA ASN A 34 -9.56 -8.66 2.94
C ASN A 34 -8.52 -9.50 2.20
N VAL A 35 -7.85 -8.92 1.20
CA VAL A 35 -6.70 -9.54 0.54
C VAL A 35 -5.46 -9.29 1.40
N GLY A 36 -4.72 -10.35 1.72
CA GLY A 36 -3.41 -10.23 2.35
C GLY A 36 -2.41 -9.56 1.41
N ILE A 37 -1.83 -8.44 1.83
CA ILE A 37 -0.87 -7.69 1.04
C ILE A 37 0.52 -7.86 1.63
N ILE A 38 1.46 -8.34 0.82
CA ILE A 38 2.89 -8.31 1.11
C ILE A 38 3.50 -7.23 0.22
N ALA A 39 4.11 -6.22 0.83
CA ALA A 39 4.79 -5.13 0.14
C ALA A 39 6.29 -5.18 0.46
N ILE A 40 7.11 -5.11 -0.59
CA ILE A 40 8.57 -5.25 -0.51
C ILE A 40 9.20 -4.09 -1.28
N GLY A 41 10.29 -3.55 -0.76
CA GLY A 41 11.05 -2.48 -1.40
C GLY A 41 11.93 -1.74 -0.40
N ASP A 42 12.66 -0.75 -0.90
CA ASP A 42 13.54 0.09 -0.11
C ASP A 42 13.20 1.57 -0.34
N PHE A 43 12.70 2.24 0.71
CA PHE A 43 12.31 3.66 0.65
C PHE A 43 13.51 4.63 0.64
N TYR A 44 14.75 4.15 0.81
CA TYR A 44 15.95 4.95 0.58
C TYR A 44 16.35 5.03 -0.90
N GLN A 45 15.70 4.26 -1.77
CA GLN A 45 15.85 4.36 -3.22
C GLN A 45 15.01 5.54 -3.79
N CYS A 46 14.54 5.41 -5.04
CA CYS A 46 13.76 6.44 -5.71
C CYS A 46 12.37 6.59 -5.09
N SER A 47 12.00 7.84 -4.79
CA SER A 47 10.62 8.21 -4.44
C SER A 47 9.70 8.21 -5.66
N PRO A 48 8.37 8.21 -5.48
CA PRO A 48 7.44 8.28 -6.59
C PRO A 48 7.57 9.59 -7.36
N VAL A 49 7.38 9.55 -8.68
CA VAL A 49 7.49 10.72 -9.53
C VAL A 49 6.35 11.71 -9.25
N ALA A 50 6.73 12.92 -8.81
CA ALA A 50 5.84 14.09 -8.65
C ALA A 50 4.59 13.85 -7.79
N SER A 51 4.68 12.99 -6.76
CA SER A 51 3.54 12.63 -5.90
C SER A 51 4.01 12.22 -4.51
N SER A 52 3.08 12.06 -3.57
CA SER A 52 3.40 11.58 -2.23
C SER A 52 3.60 10.07 -2.19
N SER A 53 4.59 9.63 -1.40
CA SER A 53 4.88 8.23 -1.13
C SER A 53 3.76 7.57 -0.33
N ILE A 54 3.61 6.25 -0.49
CA ILE A 54 2.57 5.49 0.23
C ILE A 54 2.67 5.59 1.75
N TYR A 55 3.86 5.80 2.32
CA TYR A 55 4.03 5.94 3.77
C TYR A 55 3.37 7.21 4.35
N SER A 56 2.91 8.14 3.49
CA SER A 56 2.08 9.27 3.91
C SER A 56 0.59 8.94 3.97
N SER A 57 0.18 7.71 3.65
CA SER A 57 -1.21 7.26 3.62
C SER A 57 -1.58 6.52 4.91
N LEU A 58 -2.78 6.77 5.44
CA LEU A 58 -3.34 5.99 6.56
C LEU A 58 -3.48 4.51 6.21
N LEU A 59 -3.73 4.19 4.94
CA LEU A 59 -3.80 2.80 4.47
C LEU A 59 -2.46 2.05 4.63
N TRP A 60 -1.35 2.79 4.69
CA TRP A 60 -0.03 2.24 4.98
C TRP A 60 0.27 2.26 6.47
N SER A 61 0.19 3.44 7.11
CA SER A 61 0.63 3.64 8.49
C SER A 61 -0.14 2.80 9.51
N ASP A 62 -1.42 2.52 9.25
CA ASP A 62 -2.31 1.92 10.26
C ASP A 62 -2.47 0.39 10.08
N HIS A 63 -2.01 -0.16 8.96
CA HIS A 63 -2.37 -1.52 8.53
C HIS A 63 -1.21 -2.42 8.11
N PHE A 64 0.02 -1.90 8.07
CA PHE A 64 1.21 -2.69 7.75
C PHE A 64 2.04 -3.00 8.99
N GLU A 65 2.34 -4.28 9.18
CA GLU A 65 3.43 -4.69 10.04
C GLU A 65 4.75 -4.58 9.27
N TYR A 66 5.72 -3.86 9.84
CA TYR A 66 7.02 -3.62 9.22
C TYR A 66 8.05 -4.63 9.69
N VAL A 67 8.80 -5.19 8.74
CA VAL A 67 9.95 -6.05 9.00
C VAL A 67 11.11 -5.55 8.14
N GLU A 68 12.25 -5.32 8.78
CA GLU A 68 13.50 -4.95 8.12
C GLU A 68 14.40 -6.19 7.99
N LEU A 69 14.93 -6.41 6.78
CA LEU A 69 15.95 -7.43 6.55
C LEU A 69 17.32 -6.85 6.87
N LYS A 70 18.04 -7.48 7.81
CA LYS A 70 19.44 -7.16 8.08
C LYS A 70 20.33 -8.04 7.22
N ILE A 71 21.30 -7.42 6.56
CA ILE A 71 22.36 -8.08 5.80
C ILE A 71 23.53 -8.38 6.74
#